data_AF-A0A962ZW81-F1
#
_entry.id   AF-A0A962ZW81-F1
#
_cell.length_a   1.000
_cell.length_b   1.000
_cell.length_c   1.000
_cell.angle_alpha   90.00
_cell.angle_beta   90.00
_cell.angle_gamma   90.00
#
_symmetry.space_group_name_H-M   'P 1'
#
loop_
_entity.id
_entity.type
_entity.pdbx_description
1 polymer ?
#
loop_
_entity_poly.entity_id
_entity_poly.type
_entity_poly.pdbx_seq_one_letter_code
_entity_poly.pdbx_strand_id
1 'polypeptide(L)'
;MLLVPASVALAHPGQHDQLQQVNRHLEQTPTDQDLYIQRGIIYSEGGQYDAALADLLQAQTLGEPVLVAFQLGVLHYRTGDFEV
;
A
#
# COMPACT_ATOMS: atom_id res chain seq x y z
N MET A 1 39.20 -2.63 13.41
CA MET A 1 37.96 -3.41 13.61
C MET A 1 36.88 -2.42 13.99
N LEU A 2 36.09 -1.95 13.02
CA LEU A 2 34.99 -1.03 13.28
C LEU A 2 33.74 -1.87 13.59
N LEU A 3 33.28 -1.80 14.83
CA LEU A 3 32.03 -2.41 15.28
C LEU A 3 30.89 -1.53 14.78
N VAL A 4 30.22 -1.92 13.69
CA VAL A 4 28.94 -1.31 13.30
C VAL A 4 27.91 -1.83 14.31
N PRO A 5 27.28 -0.97 15.13
CA PRO A 5 26.22 -1.46 16.01
C PRO A 5 25.04 -1.90 15.14
N ALA A 6 24.58 -3.13 15.35
CA ALA A 6 23.35 -3.67 14.79
C ALA A 6 22.12 -2.99 15.44
N SER A 7 22.01 -1.67 15.28
CA SER A 7 20.95 -0.83 15.85
C SER A 7 20.18 -0.03 14.80
N VAL A 8 20.46 -0.27 13.51
CA VAL A 8 19.57 0.10 12.39
C VAL A 8 18.74 -1.13 11.98
N ALA A 9 18.37 -1.96 12.95
CA ALA A 9 17.43 -3.06 12.74
C ALA A 9 16.01 -2.52 12.97
N LEU A 10 15.24 -2.41 11.88
CA LEU A 10 13.79 -2.13 11.83
C LEU A 10 13.34 -0.66 11.97
N ALA A 11 14.08 0.31 11.44
CA ALA A 11 13.41 1.53 11.00
C ALA A 11 12.60 1.17 9.74
N HIS A 12 11.27 1.10 9.86
CA HIS A 12 10.41 0.99 8.68
C HIS A 12 10.80 2.12 7.73
N PRO A 13 11.09 1.85 6.44
CA PRO A 13 11.43 2.90 5.48
C PRO A 13 10.36 3.98 5.53
N GLY A 14 10.76 5.24 5.34
CA GLY A 14 9.78 6.32 5.29
C GLY A 14 8.75 6.04 4.18
N GLN A 15 7.54 6.58 4.31
CA GLN A 15 6.45 6.38 3.36
C GLN A 15 6.91 6.60 1.89
N HIS A 16 7.78 7.60 1.66
CA HIS A 16 8.36 7.86 0.35
C HIS A 16 9.21 6.70 -0.19
N ASP A 17 10.08 6.12 0.64
CA ASP A 17 10.93 4.99 0.27
C ASP A 17 10.08 3.75 -0.03
N GLN A 18 9.02 3.53 0.75
CA GLN A 18 8.07 2.43 0.52
C GLN A 18 7.34 2.59 -0.82
N LEU A 19 6.83 3.78 -1.12
CA LEU A 19 6.18 4.07 -2.41
C LEU A 19 7.15 3.88 -3.59
N GLN A 20 8.39 4.36 -3.46
CA GLN A 20 9.40 4.20 -4.51
C GLN A 20 9.74 2.72 -4.73
N GLN A 21 9.80 1.93 -3.66
CA GLN A 21 10.03 0.49 -3.78
C GLN A 21 8.87 -0.19 -4.49
N VAL A 22 7.63 0.03 -4.07
CA VAL A 22 6.45 -0.58 -4.69
C VAL A 22 6.31 -0.18 -6.16
N ASN A 23 6.53 1.10 -6.50
CA ASN A 23 6.47 1.58 -7.88
C ASN A 23 7.47 0.86 -8.80
N ARG A 24 8.71 0.64 -8.34
CA ARG A 24 9.70 -0.12 -9.13
C ARG A 24 9.30 -1.57 -9.36
N HIS A 25 8.59 -2.20 -8.43
CA HIS A 25 8.08 -3.55 -8.63
C HIS A 25 6.92 -3.56 -9.63
N LEU A 26 6.01 -2.58 -9.54
CA LEU A 26 4.93 -2.40 -10.51
C LEU A 26 5.43 -2.12 -11.93
N GLU A 27 6.57 -1.46 -12.10
CA GLU A 27 7.21 -1.31 -13.43
C GLU A 27 7.57 -2.67 -14.06
N GLN A 28 7.87 -3.67 -13.23
CA GLN A 28 8.24 -5.03 -13.68
C GLN A 28 7.02 -5.94 -13.78
N THR A 29 6.05 -5.80 -12.88
CA THR A 29 4.82 -6.60 -12.79
C THR A 29 3.58 -5.71 -12.67
N PRO A 30 3.16 -5.02 -13.76
CA PRO A 30 2.14 -3.96 -13.71
C PRO A 30 0.72 -4.45 -13.42
N THR A 31 0.52 -5.76 -13.31
CA THR A 31 -0.77 -6.43 -13.05
C THR A 31 -0.76 -7.20 -11.73
N ASP A 32 0.25 -7.00 -10.88
CA ASP A 32 0.35 -7.67 -9.59
C ASP A 32 -0.63 -7.07 -8.58
N GLN A 33 -1.67 -7.83 -8.23
CA GLN A 33 -2.71 -7.40 -7.30
C GLN A 33 -2.14 -6.97 -5.94
N ASP A 34 -1.20 -7.72 -5.39
CA ASP A 34 -0.67 -7.48 -4.04
C ASP A 34 0.10 -6.16 -3.98
N LEU A 35 0.80 -5.79 -5.06
CA LEU A 35 1.51 -4.52 -5.14
C LEU A 35 0.56 -3.32 -5.16
N TYR A 36 -0.59 -3.41 -5.82
CA TYR A 36 -1.62 -2.36 -5.75
C TYR A 36 -2.27 -2.29 -4.37
N ILE A 37 -2.54 -3.44 -3.72
CA ILE A 37 -3.01 -3.47 -2.32
C ILE A 37 -1.99 -2.75 -1.43
N GLN A 38 -0.71 -3.10 -1.54
CA GLN A 38 0.36 -2.52 -0.74
C GLN A 38 0.48 -1.01 -0.95
N ARG A 39 0.44 -0.54 -2.20
CA ARG A 39 0.50 0.90 -2.50
C ARG A 39 -0.73 1.65 -1.97
N GLY A 40 -1.90 1.04 -2.09
CA GLY A 40 -3.15 1.57 -1.53
C GLY A 40 -3.09 1.74 -0.01
N ILE A 41 -2.53 0.76 0.71
CA ILE A 41 -2.30 0.85 2.16
C ILE A 41 -1.37 2.02 2.49
N ILE A 42 -0.23 2.14 1.79
CA ILE A 42 0.75 3.20 2.03
C ILE A 42 0.15 4.60 1.78
N TYR A 43 -0.66 4.75 0.73
CA TYR A 43 -1.39 6.01 0.48
C TYR A 43 -2.43 6.29 1.56
N SER A 44 -3.16 5.26 1.99
CA SER A 44 -4.15 5.36 3.06
C SER A 44 -3.47 5.86 4.34
N GLU A 45 -2.38 5.23 4.77
CA GLU A 45 -1.58 5.61 5.94
C GLU A 45 -1.10 7.07 5.88
N GLY A 46 -0.71 7.56 4.70
CA GLY A 46 -0.34 8.95 4.47
C GLY A 46 -1.49 9.94 4.32
N GLY A 47 -2.75 9.51 4.44
CA GLY A 47 -3.93 10.37 4.29
C GLY A 47 -4.31 10.68 2.84
N GLN A 48 -3.68 10.03 1.86
CA GLN A 48 -3.93 10.21 0.44
C GLN A 48 -5.06 9.26 -0.01
N TYR A 49 -6.27 9.48 0.52
CA TYR A 49 -7.36 8.52 0.41
C TYR A 49 -7.85 8.28 -1.02
N ASP A 50 -7.88 9.29 -1.88
CA ASP A 50 -8.27 9.11 -3.29
C ASP A 50 -7.30 8.20 -4.05
N ALA A 51 -6.00 8.37 -3.80
CA ALA A 51 -4.96 7.53 -4.40
C ALA A 51 -5.04 6.09 -3.85
N ALA A 52 -5.32 5.96 -2.54
CA ALA A 52 -5.56 4.66 -1.93
C ALA A 52 -6.76 3.94 -2.56
N LEU A 53 -7.88 4.64 -2.76
CA LEU A 53 -9.09 4.08 -3.35
C LEU A 53 -8.83 3.61 -4.79
N ALA A 54 -8.17 4.44 -5.59
CA ALA A 54 -7.82 4.11 -6.96
C ALA A 54 -6.98 2.82 -7.05
N ASP A 55 -5.96 2.68 -6.20
CA ASP A 55 -5.12 1.48 -6.16
C ASP A 55 -5.88 0.24 -5.68
N LEU A 56 -6.72 0.38 -4.65
CA LEU A 56 -7.52 -0.75 -4.17
C LEU A 56 -8.57 -1.20 -5.19
N LEU A 57 -9.22 -0.28 -5.91
CA LEU A 57 -10.12 -0.63 -7.00
C LEU A 57 -9.38 -1.28 -8.17
N GLN A 58 -8.18 -0.81 -8.50
CA GLN A 58 -7.33 -1.47 -9.49
C GLN A 58 -6.99 -2.90 -9.04
N ALA A 59 -6.56 -3.09 -7.78
CA ALA A 59 -6.30 -4.41 -7.21
C ALA A 59 -7.52 -5.33 -7.27
N GLN A 60 -8.72 -4.80 -7.02
CA GLN A 60 -9.97 -5.58 -7.09
C GLN A 60 -10.25 -6.12 -8.49
N THR A 61 -9.77 -5.44 -9.54
CA THR A 61 -9.94 -5.88 -10.93
C THR A 61 -8.89 -6.91 -11.39
N LEU A 62 -7.76 -7.01 -10.69
CA LEU A 62 -6.60 -7.81 -11.09
C LEU A 62 -6.56 -9.23 -10.49
N GLY A 63 -7.32 -9.49 -9.43
CA GLY A 63 -7.35 -10.80 -8.79
C GLY A 63 -8.56 -10.99 -7.88
N GLU A 64 -8.43 -11.80 -6.84
CA GLU A 64 -9.57 -12.18 -5.99
C GLU A 64 -10.05 -10.98 -5.15
N PRO A 65 -11.31 -10.52 -5.30
CA PRO A 65 -11.80 -9.31 -4.61
C PRO A 65 -11.75 -9.40 -3.08
N VAL A 66 -11.83 -10.62 -2.54
CA VAL A 66 -11.78 -10.87 -1.09
C VAL A 66 -10.46 -10.39 -0.46
N LEU A 67 -9.36 -10.37 -1.22
CA LEU A 67 -8.05 -9.93 -0.73
C LEU A 67 -8.00 -8.41 -0.49
N VAL A 68 -8.84 -7.65 -1.18
CA VAL A 68 -8.90 -6.17 -1.08
C VAL A 68 -9.99 -5.70 -0.13
N ALA A 69 -11.03 -6.53 0.08
CA ALA A 69 -12.26 -6.15 0.79
C ALA A 69 -12.00 -5.54 2.19
N PHE A 70 -11.07 -6.11 2.95
CA PHE A 70 -10.72 -5.57 4.27
C PHE A 70 -10.12 -4.15 4.17
N GLN A 71 -9.23 -3.93 3.21
CA GLN A 71 -8.56 -2.63 3.03
C GLN A 71 -9.52 -1.55 2.52
N LEU A 72 -10.46 -1.91 1.65
CA LEU A 72 -11.54 -1.01 1.25
C LEU A 72 -12.41 -0.61 2.45
N GLY A 73 -12.81 -1.58 3.29
CA GLY A 73 -13.55 -1.30 4.52
C GLY A 73 -12.80 -0.34 5.46
N VAL A 74 -11.49 -0.54 5.63
CA VAL A 74 -10.63 0.38 6.40
C VAL A 74 -10.60 1.78 5.77
N LEU A 75 -10.48 1.87 4.45
CA LEU A 75 -10.43 3.15 3.74
C LEU A 75 -11.74 3.93 3.86
N HIS A 76 -12.88 3.25 3.68
CA HIS A 76 -14.22 3.80 3.86
C HIS A 76 -14.43 4.32 5.29
N TYR A 77 -14.04 3.53 6.29
CA TYR A 77 -14.08 3.97 7.68
C TYR A 77 -13.24 5.23 7.93
N ARG A 78 -12.05 5.34 7.31
CA ARG A 78 -11.14 6.49 7.47
C ARG A 78 -11.60 7.75 6.74
N THR A 79 -12.32 7.60 5.63
CA THR A 79 -12.87 8.71 4.84
C THR A 79 -14.22 9.19 5.38
N GLY A 80 -14.89 8.38 6.21
CA GLY A 80 -16.24 8.66 6.67
C GLY A 80 -17.32 8.39 5.61
N ASP A 81 -16.94 7.82 4.47
CA ASP A 81 -17.85 7.35 3.43
C ASP A 81 -18.34 5.95 3.78
N PHE A 82 -19.56 5.85 4.32
CA PHE A 82 -20.21 4.59 4.70
C PHE A 82 -21.21 4.07 3.65
N GLU A 83 -20.97 4.32 2.37
CA GLU A 83 -21.85 3.79 1.32
C GLU A 83 -21.41 2.36 0.95
N VAL A 84 -22.14 1.39 1.53
CA VAL A 84 -22.11 -0.06 1.21
C VAL A 84 -22.95 -0.40 -0.01
#